data_AF-A0A151IZ09-F1
#
_entry.id   AF-A0A151IZ09-F1
#
_cell.length_a   1.000
_cell.length_b   1.000
_cell.length_c   1.000
_cell.angle_alpha   90.00
_cell.angle_beta   90.00
_cell.angle_gamma   90.00
#
_symmetry.space_group_name_H-M   'P 1'
#
loop_
_entity.id
_entity.type
_entity.pdbx_description
1 polymer ?
#
loop_
_entity_poly.entity_id
_entity_poly.type
_entity_poly.pdbx_seq_one_letter_code
_entity_poly.pdbx_strand_id
1 'polypeptide(L)'
;MSEQEVHTSVEQRIIIEFLLREGVKPAEILRRLTVQFAEKTLSRTQVYDWHKKFSDSRESVQNETHARRPRTSTSDTNILAIREMIEGAALQYRTCRNIVWECPINHFR
;
A
#
# COMPACT_ATOMS: atom_id res chain seq x y z
N MET A 1 10.66 4.42 -25.67
CA MET A 1 10.56 5.46 -24.63
C MET A 1 9.16 5.32 -24.05
N SER A 2 8.99 4.56 -22.98
CA SER A 2 7.66 4.31 -22.40
C SER A 2 7.27 5.54 -21.57
N GLU A 3 6.24 6.26 -22.02
CA GLU A 3 5.60 7.31 -21.23
C GLU A 3 5.12 6.67 -19.92
N GLN A 4 5.75 7.03 -18.82
CA GLN A 4 5.26 6.68 -17.50
C GLN A 4 4.02 7.53 -17.27
N GLU A 5 2.84 6.91 -17.30
CA GLU A 5 1.58 7.55 -16.90
C GLU A 5 1.76 8.16 -15.51
N VAL A 6 1.81 9.48 -15.44
CA VAL A 6 1.80 10.19 -14.17
C VAL A 6 0.40 10.00 -13.60
N HIS A 7 0.29 9.18 -12.55
CA HIS A 7 -0.97 8.98 -11.86
C HIS A 7 -1.45 10.35 -11.35
N THR A 8 -2.72 10.71 -11.57
CA THR A 8 -3.33 12.02 -11.24
C THR A 8 -3.11 12.46 -9.79
N SER A 9 -2.84 11.52 -8.89
CA SER A 9 -2.50 11.78 -7.49
C SER A 9 -1.09 12.38 -7.29
N VAL A 10 -0.13 12.04 -8.15
CA VAL A 10 1.23 12.59 -8.11
C VAL A 10 1.22 14.04 -8.57
N GLU A 11 0.51 14.35 -9.67
CA GLU A 11 0.35 15.73 -10.18
C GLU A 11 -0.23 16.66 -9.11
N GLN A 12 -1.30 16.22 -8.44
CA GLN A 12 -1.92 16.99 -7.37
C GLN A 12 -0.97 17.22 -6.18
N ARG A 13 -0.11 16.25 -5.85
CA ARG A 13 0.88 16.41 -4.77
C ARG A 13 1.97 17.43 -5.14
N ILE A 14 2.42 17.46 -6.40
CA ILE A 14 3.35 18.49 -6.90
C ILE A 14 2.72 19.87 -6.74
N ILE A 15 1.44 20.01 -7.10
CA ILE A 15 0.70 21.28 -6.95
C ILE A 15 0.59 21.67 -5.47
N ILE A 16 0.31 20.72 -4.58
CA ILE A 16 0.26 20.97 -3.12
C ILE A 16 1.62 21.47 -2.62
N GLU A 17 2.71 20.83 -3.04
CA GLU A 17 4.08 21.24 -2.65
C GLU A 17 4.41 22.64 -3.15
N PHE A 18 4.09 22.93 -4.42
CA PHE A 18 4.30 24.25 -5.01
C PHE A 18 3.53 25.34 -4.25
N LEU A 19 2.23 25.14 -4.02
CA LEU A 19 1.39 26.10 -3.32
C LEU A 19 1.76 26.28 -1.83
N LEU A 20 2.31 25.23 -1.19
CA LEU A 20 2.88 25.35 0.15
C LEU A 20 4.07 26.31 0.15
N ARG A 21 4.98 26.19 -0.83
CA ARG A 21 6.17 27.07 -0.95
C ARG A 21 5.78 28.53 -1.23
N GLU A 22 4.62 28.75 -1.87
CA GLU A 22 4.01 30.08 -2.01
C GLU A 22 3.38 30.61 -0.71
N GLY A 23 3.27 29.80 0.35
CA GLY A 23 2.67 30.18 1.63
C GLY A 23 1.14 30.09 1.66
N VAL A 24 0.53 29.36 0.72
CA VAL A 24 -0.92 29.20 0.66
C VAL A 24 -1.41 28.22 1.73
N LYS A 25 -2.48 28.59 2.43
CA LYS A 25 -3.10 27.73 3.47
C LYS A 25 -3.74 26.48 2.84
N PRO A 26 -3.75 25.33 3.54
CA PRO A 26 -4.26 24.06 3.00
C PRO A 26 -5.75 24.10 2.61
N ALA A 27 -6.55 24.93 3.26
CA ALA A 27 -7.95 25.13 2.89
C ALA A 27 -8.12 25.76 1.49
N GLU A 28 -7.27 26.72 1.14
CA GLU A 28 -7.29 27.36 -0.18
C GLU A 28 -6.71 26.43 -1.25
N ILE A 29 -5.69 25.65 -0.91
CA ILE A 29 -5.14 24.59 -1.78
C ILE A 29 -6.24 23.59 -2.16
N LEU A 30 -7.01 23.10 -1.17
CA LEU A 30 -8.14 22.20 -1.43
C LEU A 30 -9.14 22.83 -2.40
N ARG A 31 -9.51 24.10 -2.19
CA ARG A 31 -10.45 24.81 -3.07
C ARG A 31 -9.94 24.87 -4.51
N ARG A 32 -8.67 25.23 -4.72
CA ARG A 32 -8.05 25.28 -6.06
C ARG A 32 -7.99 23.92 -6.72
N LEU A 33 -7.63 22.87 -5.96
CA LEU A 33 -7.63 21.50 -6.47
C LEU A 33 -9.03 21.04 -6.85
N THR A 34 -10.07 21.33 -6.04
CA THR A 34 -11.45 20.97 -6.36
C THR A 34 -11.95 21.64 -7.64
N VAL A 35 -11.56 22.89 -7.90
CA VAL A 35 -11.90 23.58 -9.16
C VAL A 35 -11.22 22.91 -10.35
N GLN A 36 -9.96 22.50 -10.22
CA GLN A 36 -9.18 21.96 -11.35
C GLN A 36 -9.46 20.47 -11.62
N PHE A 37 -9.61 19.65 -10.58
CA PHE A 37 -9.71 18.19 -10.68
C PHE A 37 -11.12 17.66 -10.42
N ALA A 38 -12.05 18.48 -9.93
CA ALA A 38 -13.44 18.11 -9.63
C ALA A 38 -13.52 16.81 -8.80
N GLU A 39 -14.14 15.76 -9.33
CA GLU A 39 -14.29 14.47 -8.64
C GLU A 39 -12.99 13.67 -8.51
N LYS A 40 -11.97 14.00 -9.31
CA LYS A 40 -10.65 13.37 -9.23
C LYS A 40 -9.75 13.98 -8.16
N THR A 41 -10.27 14.95 -7.39
CA THR A 41 -9.51 15.65 -6.36
C THR A 41 -9.19 14.72 -5.19
N LEU A 42 -7.98 14.85 -4.65
CA LEU A 42 -7.59 14.21 -3.40
C LEU A 42 -8.58 14.57 -2.28
N SER A 43 -8.86 13.61 -1.40
CA SER A 43 -9.72 13.88 -0.25
C SER A 43 -9.13 14.98 0.64
N ARG A 44 -10.00 15.71 1.35
CA ARG A 44 -9.58 16.75 2.31
C ARG A 44 -8.48 16.26 3.24
N THR A 45 -8.62 15.06 3.80
CA THR A 45 -7.62 14.47 4.72
C THR A 45 -6.27 14.29 4.02
N GLN A 46 -6.25 13.76 2.79
CA GLN A 46 -5.02 13.57 2.03
C GLN A 46 -4.32 14.90 1.71
N VAL A 47 -5.06 15.94 1.33
CA VAL A 47 -4.48 17.27 1.06
C VAL A 47 -3.78 17.82 2.30
N TYR A 48 -4.41 17.71 3.47
CA TYR A 48 -3.84 18.17 4.74
C TYR A 48 -2.63 17.32 5.17
N ASP A 49 -2.69 16.00 5.01
CA ASP A 49 -1.58 15.11 5.30
C ASP A 49 -0.35 15.43 4.44
N TRP A 50 -0.55 15.64 3.13
CA TRP A 50 0.54 16.02 2.22
C TRP A 50 1.10 17.40 2.52
N HIS A 51 0.24 18.39 2.77
CA HIS A 51 0.68 19.72 3.20
C HIS A 51 1.55 19.65 4.46
N LYS A 52 1.14 18.86 5.47
CA LYS A 52 1.93 18.65 6.69
C LYS A 52 3.26 17.98 6.38
N LYS A 53 3.27 16.89 5.61
CA LYS A 53 4.49 16.17 5.21
C LYS A 53 5.50 17.09 4.51
N PHE A 54 5.04 17.93 3.60
CA PHE A 54 5.91 18.87 2.89
C PHE A 54 6.40 20.00 3.82
N SER A 55 5.56 20.45 4.76
CA SER A 55 5.97 21.41 5.80
C SER A 55 7.06 20.83 6.72
N ASP A 56 7.02 19.53 6.99
CA ASP A 56 8.00 18.80 7.78
C ASP A 56 9.26 18.41 6.96
N SER A 57 9.50 19.09 5.81
CA SER A 57 10.67 18.93 4.92
C SER A 57 10.77 17.61 4.15
N ARG A 58 9.64 16.94 3.86
CA ARG A 58 9.63 15.83 2.89
C ARG A 58 9.87 16.36 1.47
N GLU A 59 10.87 15.84 0.77
CA GLU A 59 11.19 16.25 -0.62
C GLU A 59 10.56 15.33 -1.70
N SER A 60 10.05 14.15 -1.30
CA SER A 60 9.48 13.18 -2.24
C SER A 60 7.96 13.24 -2.35
N VAL A 61 7.49 13.45 -3.58
CA VAL A 61 6.06 13.42 -4.00
C VAL A 61 5.53 11.99 -4.13
N GLN A 62 6.42 11.03 -4.37
CA GLN A 62 6.06 9.63 -4.55
C GLN A 62 5.65 8.99 -3.22
N ASN A 63 4.81 7.95 -3.32
CA ASN A 63 4.58 7.09 -2.16
C ASN A 63 5.89 6.40 -1.81
N GLU A 64 6.23 6.40 -0.51
CA GLU A 64 7.30 5.54 -0.03
C GLU A 64 6.91 4.08 -0.27
N THR A 65 7.89 3.30 -0.72
CA THR A 65 7.74 1.87 -0.88
C THR A 65 7.59 1.27 0.51
N HIS A 66 6.35 0.96 0.91
CA HIS A 66 6.14 0.19 2.13
C HIS A 66 6.73 -1.20 1.92
N ALA A 67 7.73 -1.55 2.72
CA ALA A 67 8.19 -2.92 2.82
C ALA A 67 6.98 -3.80 3.24
N ARG A 68 6.48 -4.62 2.32
CA ARG A 68 5.45 -5.60 2.66
C ARG A 68 6.06 -6.61 3.61
N ARG A 69 5.29 -7.06 4.58
CA ARG A 69 5.69 -8.19 5.43
C ARG A 69 6.09 -9.35 4.52
N PRO A 70 7.27 -9.97 4.69
CA PRO A 70 7.69 -11.09 3.87
C PRO A 70 6.60 -12.17 3.87
N ARG A 71 6.22 -12.67 2.69
CA ARG A 71 5.31 -13.82 2.57
C ARG A 71 6.08 -15.08 2.92
N THR A 72 6.25 -15.34 4.21
CA THR A 72 6.94 -16.54 4.72
C THR A 72 6.13 -17.82 4.51
N SER A 73 4.83 -17.72 4.23
CA SER A 73 3.94 -18.89 4.07
C SER A 73 4.09 -19.63 2.74
N THR A 74 4.71 -19.04 1.71
CA THR A 74 4.76 -19.60 0.33
C THR A 74 6.18 -19.98 -0.11
N SER A 75 7.09 -20.25 0.82
CA SER A 75 8.41 -20.78 0.46
C SER A 75 8.30 -22.21 -0.08
N ASP A 76 9.20 -22.61 -0.98
CA ASP A 76 9.21 -23.98 -1.55
C ASP A 76 9.29 -25.05 -0.46
N THR A 77 10.03 -24.78 0.61
CA THR A 77 10.11 -25.64 1.80
C THR A 77 8.74 -25.89 2.43
N ASN A 78 7.90 -24.85 2.50
CA ASN A 78 6.59 -24.91 3.14
C ASN A 78 5.57 -25.60 2.21
N ILE A 79 5.69 -25.37 0.90
CA ILE A 79 4.87 -26.06 -0.11
C ILE A 79 5.16 -27.57 -0.08
N LEU A 80 6.45 -27.97 -0.01
CA LEU A 80 6.85 -29.37 0.08
C LEU A 80 6.36 -30.03 1.37
N ALA A 81 6.49 -29.36 2.52
CA ALA A 81 6.02 -29.90 3.80
C ALA A 81 4.49 -30.11 3.82
N ILE A 82 3.72 -29.18 3.24
CA ILE A 82 2.26 -29.33 3.11
C ILE A 82 1.92 -30.47 2.15
N ARG A 83 2.64 -30.55 1.03
CA ARG A 83 2.43 -31.61 0.02
C ARG A 83 2.70 -32.99 0.61
N GLU A 84 3.79 -33.15 1.36
CA GLU A 84 4.12 -34.40 2.06
C GLU A 84 3.07 -34.73 3.14
N MET A 85 2.55 -33.74 3.86
CA MET A 85 1.46 -33.94 4.83
C MET A 85 0.16 -34.44 4.16
N ILE A 86 -0.12 -33.99 2.95
CA ILE A 86 -1.29 -34.41 2.16
C ILE A 86 -1.08 -35.79 1.52
N GLU A 87 0.11 -36.05 0.95
CA GLU A 87 0.42 -37.27 0.18
C GLU A 87 0.87 -38.43 1.06
N GLY A 88 1.59 -38.17 2.17
CA GLY A 88 2.11 -39.18 3.10
C GLY A 88 1.06 -39.77 4.05
N ALA A 89 -0.09 -39.10 4.20
CA ALA A 89 -1.24 -39.64 4.89
C ALA A 89 -2.06 -40.50 3.91
N ALA A 90 -1.61 -41.72 3.64
CA ALA A 90 -2.41 -42.70 2.93
C ALA A 90 -3.80 -42.84 3.61
N LEU A 91 -4.84 -42.38 2.90
CA LEU A 91 -6.26 -42.60 3.17
C LEU A 91 -6.92 -41.88 4.36
N GLN A 92 -6.66 -40.60 4.61
CA GLN A 92 -7.60 -39.83 5.44
C GLN A 92 -7.83 -38.38 4.97
N TYR A 93 -9.07 -38.13 4.56
CA TYR A 93 -9.71 -36.85 4.28
C TYR A 93 -9.41 -35.82 5.40
N ARG A 94 -8.33 -35.05 5.25
CA ARG A 94 -8.03 -33.92 6.13
C ARG A 94 -8.88 -32.72 5.68
N THR A 95 -9.63 -32.14 6.60
CA THR A 95 -10.28 -30.84 6.34
C THR A 95 -9.22 -29.73 6.38
N CYS A 96 -9.44 -28.62 5.67
CA CYS A 96 -8.54 -27.46 5.71
C CYS A 96 -8.23 -27.01 7.14
N ARG A 97 -9.19 -27.18 8.07
CA ARG A 97 -9.01 -26.90 9.49
C ARG A 97 -7.89 -27.74 10.11
N ASN A 98 -7.85 -29.04 9.86
CA ASN A 98 -6.85 -29.93 10.45
C ASN A 98 -5.43 -29.64 9.91
N ILE A 99 -5.32 -29.38 8.60
CA ILE A 99 -4.06 -29.00 7.95
C ILE A 99 -3.52 -27.70 8.55
N VAL A 100 -4.38 -26.71 8.76
CA VAL A 100 -4.03 -25.40 9.35
C VAL A 100 -3.45 -25.52 10.77
N TRP A 101 -3.88 -26.51 11.57
CA TRP A 101 -3.37 -26.77 12.92
C TRP A 101 -2.06 -27.56 12.93
N GLU A 102 -1.91 -28.52 12.02
CA GLU A 102 -0.72 -29.36 11.91
C GLU A 102 0.42 -28.67 11.12
N CYS A 103 0.08 -27.63 10.35
CA CYS A 103 1.02 -26.87 9.53
C CYS A 103 2.06 -26.13 10.38
N PRO A 104 3.37 -26.41 10.21
CA PRO A 104 4.44 -25.74 10.95
C PRO A 104 4.58 -24.24 10.62
N ILE A 105 3.93 -23.79 9.54
CA ILE A 105 3.88 -22.38 9.13
C ILE A 105 2.88 -21.53 9.90
N ASN A 106 1.97 -22.16 10.63
CA ASN A 106 0.86 -21.49 11.28
C ASN A 106 1.10 -21.42 12.79
N HIS A 107 1.98 -20.50 13.20
CA HIS A 107 2.21 -20.21 14.61
C HIS A 107 1.11 -19.28 15.15
N PHE A 108 -0.14 -19.74 15.11
CA PHE A 108 -1.20 -19.18 15.94
C PHE A 108 -1.17 -19.93 17.27
N ARG A 109 -0.38 -19.41 18.21
CA ARG A 109 -0.56 -19.71 19.62
C ARG A 109 -1.53 -18.69 20.22
#